data_AF-A0A845GVN5-F1
#
_entry.id   AF-A0A845GVN5-F1
#
_cell.length_a   1.000
_cell.length_b   1.000
_cell.length_c   1.000
_cell.angle_alpha   90.00
_cell.angle_beta   90.00
_cell.angle_gamma   90.00
#
_symmetry.space_group_name_H-M   'P 1'
#
loop_
_entity.id
_entity.type
_entity.pdbx_description
1 polymer ?
#
loop_
_entity_poly.entity_id
_entity_poly.type
_entity_poly.pdbx_seq_one_letter_code
_entity_poly.pdbx_strand_id
1 'polypeptide(L)'
;MKKIAFAVLALVAGVANAGVLFNNGPVVDGDGKSILAPDASTLGYGNQSASGNFVADDFDVTAGKSWNVSSLSFYGYQTNAGKFTFTSATWSIVSGDDVNTGKVVASGTSAVTNGGLAGYRVTDTTLDNKQRGIYQINADIADITLSSGHYWLTWGVTGTAASGPWQPPTSDAREGNAAQSGGGDPFATLVDDNSGLTSELPFTVNGTIAAVPEPETYAMMLGGLGLIALARRRARRG
;
A
#
# COMPACT_ATOMS: atom_id res chain seq x y z
N MET A 1 7.22 -49.35 35.58
CA MET A 1 7.27 -48.75 34.22
C MET A 1 6.59 -47.37 34.28
N LYS A 2 7.35 -46.30 34.54
CA LYS A 2 6.78 -44.93 34.67
C LYS A 2 6.83 -44.23 33.31
N LYS A 3 5.66 -44.04 32.69
CA LYS A 3 5.51 -43.33 31.42
C LYS A 3 5.67 -41.81 31.68
N ILE A 4 6.75 -41.22 31.17
CA ILE A 4 6.98 -39.77 31.19
C ILE A 4 6.32 -39.20 29.95
N ALA A 5 5.23 -38.46 30.12
CA ALA A 5 4.59 -37.72 29.04
C ALA A 5 5.35 -36.39 28.83
N PHE A 6 5.93 -36.21 27.65
CA PHE A 6 6.41 -34.92 27.18
C PHE A 6 5.22 -34.16 26.58
N ALA A 7 4.85 -33.03 27.18
CA ALA A 7 3.98 -32.06 26.54
C ALA A 7 4.82 -31.27 25.53
N VAL A 8 4.60 -31.51 24.25
CA VAL A 8 5.14 -30.68 23.16
C VAL A 8 4.17 -29.50 23.01
N LEU A 9 4.64 -28.29 23.31
CA LEU A 9 3.89 -27.06 23.02
C LEU A 9 4.24 -26.67 21.57
N ALA A 10 3.35 -27.01 20.63
CA ALA A 10 3.52 -26.64 19.24
C ALA A 10 3.18 -25.15 19.07
N LEU A 11 4.14 -24.33 18.62
CA LEU A 11 3.81 -23.04 18.01
C LEU A 11 3.08 -23.33 16.69
N VAL A 12 1.78 -23.06 16.66
CA VAL A 12 1.04 -23.01 15.41
C VAL A 12 1.36 -21.66 14.76
N ALA A 13 2.42 -21.62 13.97
CA ALA A 13 2.57 -20.57 12.97
C ALA A 13 1.50 -20.85 11.91
N GLY A 14 0.34 -20.20 12.04
CA GLY A 14 -0.66 -20.23 10.97
C GLY A 14 -0.01 -19.67 9.71
N VAL A 15 -0.19 -20.35 8.58
CA VAL A 15 0.11 -19.77 7.27
C VAL A 15 -0.85 -18.60 7.07
N ALA A 16 -0.41 -17.38 7.38
CA ALA A 16 -1.15 -16.20 7.03
C ALA A 16 -1.12 -16.08 5.50
N ASN A 17 -2.29 -16.14 4.87
CA ASN A 17 -2.39 -15.85 3.44
C ASN A 17 -2.18 -14.35 3.24
N ALA A 18 -1.39 -13.97 2.25
CA ALA A 18 -1.18 -12.56 1.93
C ALA A 18 -2.51 -11.95 1.48
N GLY A 19 -2.84 -10.80 2.05
CA GLY A 19 -4.07 -10.06 1.77
C GLY A 19 -3.83 -8.56 1.75
N VAL A 20 -4.91 -7.81 1.54
CA VAL A 20 -4.88 -6.34 1.59
C VAL A 20 -4.67 -5.91 3.05
N LEU A 21 -3.57 -5.20 3.31
CA LEU A 21 -3.27 -4.60 4.61
C LEU A 21 -3.79 -3.16 4.70
N PHE A 22 -3.72 -2.43 3.58
CA PHE A 22 -4.23 -1.08 3.44
C PHE A 22 -4.76 -0.85 2.03
N ASN A 23 -5.85 -0.07 1.91
CA ASN A 23 -6.43 0.36 0.65
C ASN A 23 -6.86 1.81 0.80
N ASN A 24 -6.27 2.71 0.01
CA ASN A 24 -6.55 4.15 0.13
C ASN A 24 -7.83 4.62 -0.58
N GLY A 25 -8.69 3.70 -0.98
CA GLY A 25 -9.99 4.00 -1.55
C GLY A 25 -10.16 3.55 -3.00
N PRO A 26 -11.39 3.66 -3.51
CA PRO A 26 -11.74 3.13 -4.82
C PRO A 26 -11.17 4.01 -5.94
N VAL A 27 -10.53 3.40 -6.94
CA VAL A 27 -10.12 4.11 -8.16
C VAL A 27 -11.29 4.42 -9.10
N VAL A 28 -12.37 3.64 -9.02
CA VAL A 28 -13.58 3.77 -9.84
C VAL A 28 -14.82 3.49 -8.99
N ASP A 29 -15.94 4.06 -9.40
CA ASP A 29 -17.26 3.80 -8.82
C ASP A 29 -17.79 2.38 -9.18
N GLY A 30 -19.01 2.09 -8.73
CA GLY A 30 -19.69 0.81 -8.99
C GLY A 30 -19.97 0.51 -10.47
N ASP A 31 -19.93 1.53 -11.33
CA ASP A 31 -20.10 1.39 -12.78
C ASP A 31 -18.76 1.36 -13.54
N GLY A 32 -17.63 1.29 -12.81
CA GLY A 32 -16.30 1.28 -13.40
C GLY A 32 -15.86 2.63 -13.97
N LYS A 33 -16.35 3.74 -13.41
CA LYS A 33 -15.97 5.10 -13.83
C LYS A 33 -15.23 5.83 -12.71
N SER A 34 -14.13 6.46 -13.07
CA SER A 34 -13.50 7.51 -12.27
C SER A 34 -13.95 8.83 -12.85
N ILE A 35 -15.08 9.35 -12.37
CA ILE A 35 -15.69 10.58 -12.89
C ILE A 35 -14.96 11.79 -12.30
N LEU A 36 -14.66 12.78 -13.13
CA LEU A 36 -14.11 14.05 -12.68
C LEU A 36 -15.10 14.72 -11.72
N ALA A 37 -14.62 15.19 -10.56
CA ALA A 37 -15.47 15.86 -9.59
C ALA A 37 -16.07 17.14 -10.18
N PRO A 38 -17.21 17.63 -9.67
CA PRO A 38 -17.76 18.93 -10.08
C PRO A 38 -16.72 20.04 -9.95
N ASP A 39 -16.68 20.94 -10.94
CA ASP A 39 -15.73 22.05 -11.03
C ASP A 39 -14.25 21.66 -11.06
N ALA A 40 -13.93 20.37 -11.15
CA ALA A 40 -12.56 19.90 -11.30
C ALA A 40 -12.10 19.86 -12.75
N SER A 41 -10.79 19.99 -12.99
CA SER A 41 -10.22 19.90 -14.34
C SER A 41 -9.02 18.96 -14.47
N THR A 42 -8.48 18.47 -13.36
CA THR A 42 -7.36 17.53 -13.35
C THR A 42 -7.84 16.10 -13.62
N LEU A 43 -7.55 15.61 -14.82
CA LEU A 43 -7.87 14.21 -15.20
C LEU A 43 -6.95 13.18 -14.54
N GLY A 44 -5.73 13.58 -14.18
CA GLY A 44 -4.77 12.73 -13.49
C GLY A 44 -3.44 13.45 -13.31
N TYR A 45 -2.68 12.99 -12.33
CA TYR A 45 -1.39 13.55 -11.94
C TYR A 45 -0.26 12.79 -12.62
N GLY A 46 0.73 13.51 -13.15
CA GLY A 46 1.88 12.89 -13.80
C GLY A 46 2.72 12.08 -12.80
N ASN A 47 3.01 10.83 -13.11
CA ASN A 47 3.89 9.99 -12.31
C ASN A 47 4.91 9.24 -13.20
N GLN A 48 5.36 9.90 -14.26
CA GLN A 48 6.35 9.34 -15.18
C GLN A 48 7.74 9.31 -14.53
N SER A 49 8.15 8.13 -14.04
CA SER A 49 9.41 7.94 -13.32
C SER A 49 10.64 8.47 -14.10
N ALA A 50 10.68 8.23 -15.41
CA ALA A 50 11.75 8.68 -16.30
C ALA A 50 11.82 10.21 -16.47
N SER A 51 10.76 10.94 -16.15
CA SER A 51 10.71 12.41 -16.15
C SER A 51 10.91 13.01 -14.76
N GLY A 52 11.24 12.19 -13.75
CA GLY A 52 11.34 12.65 -12.36
C GLY A 52 10.00 12.97 -11.73
N ASN A 53 8.89 12.51 -12.32
CA ASN A 53 7.56 12.75 -11.79
C ASN A 53 7.15 11.59 -10.88
N PHE A 54 6.83 11.89 -9.63
CA PHE A 54 6.38 10.93 -8.62
C PHE A 54 5.17 11.49 -7.89
N VAL A 55 4.28 10.61 -7.48
CA VAL A 55 3.20 10.93 -6.55
C VAL A 55 3.46 10.25 -5.22
N ALA A 56 2.83 10.75 -4.17
CA ALA A 56 2.91 10.20 -2.84
C ALA A 56 1.58 10.33 -2.11
N ASP A 57 1.32 9.39 -1.21
CA ASP A 57 0.16 9.43 -0.33
C ASP A 57 0.44 8.60 0.93
N ASP A 58 -0.28 8.87 2.01
CA ASP A 58 0.03 8.31 3.33
C ASP A 58 -0.77 7.04 3.68
N PHE A 59 -0.25 6.31 4.66
CA PHE A 59 -0.93 5.20 5.30
C PHE A 59 -0.38 4.95 6.70
N ASP A 60 -1.24 4.43 7.57
CA ASP A 60 -0.88 4.05 8.93
C ASP A 60 -0.80 2.54 9.10
N VAL A 61 0.30 2.09 9.72
CA VAL A 61 0.35 0.76 10.34
C VAL A 61 -0.19 0.91 11.76
N THR A 62 -1.36 0.31 12.01
CA THR A 62 -2.07 0.41 13.29
C THR A 62 -1.18 0.03 14.48
N ALA A 63 -1.35 0.75 15.60
CA ALA A 63 -0.63 0.49 16.86
C ALA A 63 -0.70 -0.99 17.28
N GLY A 64 0.44 -1.53 17.72
CA GLY A 64 0.57 -2.93 18.16
C GLY A 64 0.57 -3.96 17.01
N LYS A 65 0.58 -3.54 15.75
CA LYS A 65 0.73 -4.42 14.58
C LYS A 65 2.13 -4.32 14.01
N SER A 66 2.55 -5.40 13.36
CA SER A 66 3.66 -5.41 12.43
C SER A 66 3.18 -6.01 11.11
N TRP A 67 3.45 -5.31 10.02
CA TRP A 67 3.12 -5.76 8.68
C TRP A 67 4.36 -6.35 8.04
N ASN A 68 4.20 -7.49 7.40
CA ASN A 68 5.14 -8.02 6.43
C ASN A 68 4.55 -7.74 5.05
N VAL A 69 4.99 -6.65 4.43
CA VAL A 69 4.53 -6.17 3.12
C VAL A 69 5.28 -6.93 2.04
N SER A 70 4.56 -7.52 1.09
CA SER A 70 5.14 -8.33 0.01
C SER A 70 4.77 -7.82 -1.38
N SER A 71 3.72 -7.00 -1.52
CA SER A 71 3.39 -6.37 -2.80
C SER A 71 2.65 -5.06 -2.66
N LEU A 72 2.75 -4.22 -3.69
CA LEU A 72 2.08 -2.94 -3.82
C LEU A 72 1.22 -2.96 -5.08
N SER A 73 0.02 -2.39 -4.99
CA SER A 73 -0.84 -2.18 -6.15
C SER A 73 -1.04 -0.69 -6.36
N PHE A 74 -0.78 -0.24 -7.58
CA PHE A 74 -1.02 1.13 -8.03
C PHE A 74 -2.10 1.13 -9.10
N TYR A 75 -2.56 2.32 -9.48
CA TYR A 75 -3.51 2.49 -10.56
C TYR A 75 -3.07 3.59 -11.50
N GLY A 76 -3.21 3.38 -12.80
CA GLY A 76 -2.82 4.39 -13.76
C GLY A 76 -3.42 4.18 -15.13
N TYR A 77 -3.41 5.23 -15.93
CA TYR A 77 -3.77 5.17 -17.35
C TYR A 77 -2.69 5.80 -18.22
N GLN A 78 -2.67 5.39 -19.49
CA GLN A 78 -1.96 6.07 -20.55
C GLN A 78 -2.99 6.42 -21.63
N THR A 79 -3.12 7.71 -21.98
CA THR A 79 -4.16 8.16 -22.91
C THR A 79 -3.98 7.50 -24.27
N ASN A 80 -5.06 6.92 -24.80
CA ASN A 80 -5.10 6.16 -26.06
C ASN A 80 -4.22 4.90 -26.12
N ALA A 81 -3.77 4.35 -24.99
CA ALA A 81 -2.96 3.11 -25.00
C ALA A 81 -3.75 1.86 -25.45
N GLY A 82 -5.07 1.83 -25.22
CA GLY A 82 -5.98 0.74 -25.62
C GLY A 82 -5.78 -0.60 -24.91
N LYS A 83 -4.69 -0.78 -24.17
CA LYS A 83 -4.34 -1.96 -23.37
C LYS A 83 -3.34 -1.60 -22.26
N PHE A 84 -3.03 -2.57 -21.40
CA PHE A 84 -1.96 -2.44 -20.40
C PHE A 84 -0.58 -2.30 -21.06
N THR A 85 0.16 -1.25 -20.70
CA THR A 85 1.46 -0.88 -21.29
C THR A 85 2.54 -0.55 -20.25
N PHE A 86 2.23 -0.68 -18.96
CA PHE A 86 3.16 -0.41 -17.86
C PHE A 86 4.21 -1.52 -17.74
N THR A 87 5.45 -1.15 -17.38
CA THR A 87 6.60 -2.06 -17.38
C THR A 87 7.32 -2.13 -16.04
N SER A 88 7.37 -1.02 -15.30
CA SER A 88 7.93 -0.99 -13.95
C SER A 88 7.28 0.08 -13.07
N ALA A 89 7.41 -0.08 -11.76
CA ALA A 89 7.13 0.94 -10.76
C ALA A 89 8.38 1.19 -9.93
N THR A 90 8.78 2.45 -9.82
CA THR A 90 9.82 2.93 -8.90
C THR A 90 9.12 3.51 -7.69
N TRP A 91 9.44 3.02 -6.49
CA TRP A 91 8.69 3.30 -5.28
C TRP A 91 9.60 3.49 -4.07
N SER A 92 9.10 4.20 -3.05
CA SER A 92 9.73 4.29 -1.73
C SER A 92 8.67 4.33 -0.63
N ILE A 93 8.98 3.74 0.52
CA ILE A 93 8.21 3.88 1.76
C ILE A 93 9.02 4.78 2.69
N VAL A 94 8.41 5.88 3.12
CA VAL A 94 9.04 6.92 3.93
C VAL A 94 8.33 6.96 5.28
N SER A 95 9.04 6.73 6.38
CA SER A 95 8.47 6.83 7.73
C SER A 95 8.54 8.26 8.25
N GLY A 96 7.44 8.77 8.78
CA GLY A 96 7.33 10.12 9.34
C GLY A 96 6.11 10.86 8.82
N ASP A 97 5.85 12.03 9.38
CA ASP A 97 4.63 12.82 9.11
C ASP A 97 4.69 13.59 7.78
N ASP A 98 5.89 13.79 7.22
CA ASP A 98 6.12 14.55 5.99
C ASP A 98 7.00 13.74 5.03
N VAL A 99 6.53 13.55 3.80
CA VAL A 99 7.22 12.82 2.74
C VAL A 99 8.59 13.41 2.38
N ASN A 100 8.80 14.72 2.56
CA ASN A 100 10.05 15.40 2.22
C ASN A 100 11.12 15.30 3.30
N THR A 101 10.72 15.12 4.56
CA THR A 101 11.64 15.12 5.72
C THR A 101 11.70 13.78 6.45
N GLY A 102 10.76 12.88 6.17
CA GLY A 102 10.73 11.53 6.70
C GLY A 102 11.91 10.67 6.23
N LYS A 103 12.07 9.52 6.88
CA LYS A 103 13.15 8.57 6.61
C LYS A 103 12.70 7.51 5.61
N VAL A 104 13.39 7.37 4.48
CA VAL A 104 13.18 6.23 3.58
C VAL A 104 13.54 4.93 4.32
N VAL A 105 12.55 4.04 4.51
CA VAL A 105 12.71 2.74 5.19
C VAL A 105 12.75 1.57 4.21
N ALA A 106 12.22 1.75 3.00
CA ALA A 106 12.34 0.81 1.90
C ALA A 106 12.20 1.55 0.57
N SER A 107 12.82 1.04 -0.48
CA SER A 107 12.70 1.59 -1.83
C SER A 107 13.10 0.56 -2.86
N GLY A 108 12.59 0.69 -4.08
CA GLY A 108 12.96 -0.20 -5.16
C GLY A 108 12.43 0.22 -6.51
N THR A 109 12.84 -0.51 -7.54
CA THR A 109 12.16 -0.52 -8.83
C THR A 109 11.78 -1.96 -9.14
N SER A 110 10.48 -2.22 -9.26
CA SER A 110 9.94 -3.55 -9.52
C SER A 110 9.37 -3.61 -10.94
N ALA A 111 9.58 -4.74 -11.62
CA ALA A 111 8.77 -5.08 -12.77
C ALA A 111 7.31 -5.24 -12.34
N VAL A 112 6.37 -4.86 -13.22
CA VAL A 112 4.94 -4.88 -12.87
C VAL A 112 4.16 -5.87 -13.72
N THR A 113 3.09 -6.38 -13.15
CA THR A 113 2.12 -7.25 -13.83
C THR A 113 0.76 -6.55 -13.99
N ASN A 114 -0.01 -7.01 -14.97
CA ASN A 114 -1.33 -6.48 -15.26
C ASN A 114 -2.36 -7.03 -14.26
N GLY A 115 -2.83 -6.18 -13.34
CA GLY A 115 -3.90 -6.51 -12.40
C GLY A 115 -5.31 -6.45 -12.99
N GLY A 116 -5.45 -6.06 -14.26
CA GLY A 116 -6.72 -5.93 -14.96
C GLY A 116 -7.14 -4.48 -15.18
N LEU A 117 -8.09 -4.31 -16.11
CA LEU A 117 -8.75 -3.02 -16.32
C LEU A 117 -9.69 -2.76 -15.14
N ALA A 118 -9.43 -1.71 -14.37
CA ALA A 118 -10.30 -1.29 -13.28
C ALA A 118 -11.52 -0.52 -13.82
N GLY A 119 -11.32 0.33 -14.82
CA GLY A 119 -12.38 1.12 -15.45
C GLY A 119 -11.83 2.27 -16.28
N TYR A 120 -12.55 3.39 -16.36
CA TYR A 120 -12.17 4.52 -17.22
C TYR A 120 -12.19 5.86 -16.48
N ARG A 121 -11.20 6.71 -16.75
CA ARG A 121 -11.18 8.12 -16.34
C ARG A 121 -11.99 8.95 -17.33
N VAL A 122 -13.06 9.57 -16.86
CA VAL A 122 -14.04 10.30 -17.67
C VAL A 122 -14.38 11.66 -17.07
N THR A 123 -15.01 12.54 -17.86
CA THR A 123 -15.65 13.76 -17.35
C THR A 123 -17.14 13.52 -17.12
N ASP A 124 -17.79 14.40 -16.36
CA ASP A 124 -19.24 14.47 -16.16
C ASP A 124 -20.06 14.50 -17.47
N THR A 125 -19.44 15.02 -18.53
CA THR A 125 -20.00 15.23 -19.87
C THR A 125 -19.55 14.17 -20.88
N THR A 126 -18.62 13.28 -20.53
CA THR A 126 -18.04 12.28 -21.46
C THR A 126 -17.96 10.87 -20.84
N LEU A 127 -19.05 10.43 -20.21
CA LEU A 127 -19.11 9.19 -19.42
C LEU A 127 -18.78 7.90 -20.19
N ASP A 128 -18.92 7.89 -21.52
CA ASP A 128 -18.60 6.74 -22.37
C ASP A 128 -17.19 6.82 -23.01
N ASN A 129 -16.38 7.80 -22.64
CA ASN A 129 -15.04 7.99 -23.19
C ASN A 129 -14.09 6.87 -22.71
N LYS A 130 -13.58 6.08 -23.68
CA LYS A 130 -12.67 4.95 -23.42
C LYS A 130 -11.19 5.24 -23.64
N GLN A 131 -10.81 6.50 -23.85
CA GLN A 131 -9.42 6.88 -24.14
C GLN A 131 -8.48 6.71 -22.93
N ARG A 132 -9.02 6.62 -21.70
CA ARG A 132 -8.23 6.56 -20.47
C ARG A 132 -8.62 5.34 -19.63
N GLY A 133 -8.35 4.16 -20.19
CA GLY A 133 -8.51 2.90 -19.45
C GLY A 133 -7.53 2.86 -18.28
N ILE A 134 -8.05 2.80 -17.06
CA ILE A 134 -7.30 2.73 -15.82
C ILE A 134 -7.02 1.26 -15.52
N TYR A 135 -5.75 0.89 -15.41
CA TYR A 135 -5.34 -0.46 -15.04
C TYR A 135 -4.79 -0.51 -13.63
N GLN A 136 -5.04 -1.63 -12.96
CA GLN A 136 -4.30 -1.98 -11.76
C GLN A 136 -2.90 -2.47 -12.15
N ILE A 137 -1.88 -1.93 -11.47
CA ILE A 137 -0.46 -2.16 -11.73
C ILE A 137 0.11 -2.82 -10.48
N ASN A 138 0.39 -4.13 -10.55
CA ASN A 138 0.87 -4.89 -9.40
C ASN A 138 2.40 -4.97 -9.43
N ALA A 139 3.04 -4.51 -8.36
CA ALA A 139 4.46 -4.64 -8.11
C ALA A 139 4.70 -5.68 -7.01
N ASP A 140 5.33 -6.79 -7.38
CA ASP A 140 5.91 -7.73 -6.42
C ASP A 140 7.21 -7.11 -5.89
N ILE A 141 7.38 -7.11 -4.56
CA ILE A 141 8.52 -6.47 -3.91
C ILE A 141 9.21 -7.45 -2.97
N ALA A 142 10.47 -7.18 -2.65
CA ALA A 142 11.12 -7.91 -1.57
C ALA A 142 10.38 -7.63 -0.25
N ASP A 143 10.07 -8.68 0.51
CA ASP A 143 9.33 -8.57 1.76
C ASP A 143 9.98 -7.56 2.71
N ILE A 144 9.17 -6.60 3.18
CA ILE A 144 9.60 -5.56 4.13
C ILE A 144 8.73 -5.65 5.38
N THR A 145 9.38 -5.54 6.54
CA THR A 145 8.67 -5.45 7.81
C THR A 145 8.47 -3.98 8.18
N LEU A 146 7.22 -3.57 8.35
CA LEU A 146 6.84 -2.27 8.90
C LEU A 146 6.31 -2.47 10.32
N SER A 147 6.83 -1.69 11.26
CA SER A 147 6.26 -1.57 12.60
C SER A 147 5.06 -0.63 12.57
N SER A 148 4.32 -0.52 13.68
CA SER A 148 3.35 0.55 13.85
C SER A 148 3.97 1.92 13.61
N GLY A 149 3.25 2.80 12.93
CA GLY A 149 3.70 4.15 12.62
C GLY A 149 3.01 4.72 11.38
N HIS A 150 3.32 6.00 11.13
CA HIS A 150 2.87 6.74 9.97
C HIS A 150 3.90 6.64 8.84
N TYR A 151 3.42 6.37 7.63
CA TYR A 151 4.25 6.17 6.46
C TYR A 151 3.66 6.89 5.25
N TRP A 152 4.52 7.33 4.36
CA TRP A 152 4.19 7.73 3.01
C TRP A 152 4.65 6.66 2.03
N LEU A 153 3.80 6.33 1.07
CA LEU A 153 4.20 5.59 -0.13
C LEU A 153 4.43 6.59 -1.26
N THR A 154 5.60 6.57 -1.88
CA THR A 154 5.89 7.34 -3.09
C THR A 154 6.02 6.40 -4.27
N TRP A 155 5.53 6.80 -5.45
CA TRP A 155 5.65 5.99 -6.66
C TRP A 155 5.66 6.80 -7.95
N GLY A 156 6.43 6.28 -8.90
CA GLY A 156 6.45 6.67 -10.30
C GLY A 156 6.41 5.40 -11.14
N VAL A 157 5.74 5.46 -12.29
CA VAL A 157 5.50 4.31 -13.16
C VAL A 157 6.14 4.56 -14.53
N THR A 158 6.67 3.49 -15.11
CA THR A 158 7.13 3.45 -16.50
C THR A 158 6.10 2.76 -17.38
N GLY A 159 5.80 3.36 -18.53
CA GLY A 159 4.93 2.76 -19.54
C GLY A 159 5.43 3.04 -20.95
N THR A 160 4.96 2.26 -21.92
CA THR A 160 5.44 2.32 -23.31
C THR A 160 4.60 3.17 -24.25
N ALA A 161 3.41 3.61 -23.83
CA ALA A 161 2.57 4.48 -24.68
C ALA A 161 3.04 5.94 -24.65
N ALA A 162 2.59 6.73 -25.63
CA ALA A 162 3.07 8.10 -25.86
C ALA A 162 2.59 9.15 -24.83
N SER A 163 1.50 8.87 -24.11
CA SER A 163 0.94 9.77 -23.10
C SER A 163 0.96 9.10 -21.73
N GLY A 164 1.34 9.85 -20.70
CA GLY A 164 1.43 9.35 -19.33
C GLY A 164 2.72 8.56 -19.10
N PRO A 165 2.77 7.70 -18.07
CA PRO A 165 1.70 7.35 -17.11
C PRO A 165 1.03 8.51 -16.36
N TRP A 166 -0.26 8.35 -16.06
CA TRP A 166 -1.06 9.28 -15.26
C TRP A 166 -1.72 8.55 -14.10
N GLN A 167 -1.63 9.11 -12.90
CA GLN A 167 -2.30 8.65 -11.68
C GLN A 167 -3.66 9.36 -11.53
N PRO A 168 -4.80 8.64 -11.57
CA PRO A 168 -6.10 9.22 -11.23
C PRO A 168 -6.23 9.42 -9.72
N PRO A 169 -7.06 10.39 -9.25
CA PRO A 169 -7.47 10.46 -7.85
C PRO A 169 -8.44 9.32 -7.50
N THR A 170 -8.78 9.19 -6.21
CA THR A 170 -9.87 8.30 -5.79
C THR A 170 -11.20 8.77 -6.39
N SER A 171 -12.06 7.80 -6.71
CA SER A 171 -13.37 8.04 -7.35
C SER A 171 -14.45 8.56 -6.40
N ASP A 172 -14.21 8.49 -5.09
CA ASP A 172 -15.09 9.05 -4.06
C ASP A 172 -14.87 10.56 -3.85
N ALA A 173 -13.94 11.17 -4.60
CA ALA A 173 -13.60 12.59 -4.56
C ALA A 173 -13.25 13.10 -3.15
N ARG A 174 -12.68 12.22 -2.31
CA ARG A 174 -12.22 12.58 -0.97
C ARG A 174 -11.04 13.55 -1.08
N GLU A 175 -11.15 14.67 -0.37
CA GLU A 175 -10.03 15.58 -0.13
C GLU A 175 -9.00 14.93 0.80
N GLY A 176 -7.73 15.18 0.52
CA GLY A 176 -6.62 14.48 1.17
C GLY A 176 -5.33 15.27 1.23
N ASN A 177 -4.26 14.59 1.59
CA ASN A 177 -2.92 15.15 1.67
C ASN A 177 -1.96 14.57 0.61
N ALA A 178 -2.48 13.83 -0.38
CA ALA A 178 -1.65 13.30 -1.45
C ALA A 178 -0.79 14.40 -2.09
N ALA A 179 0.41 14.05 -2.51
CA ALA A 179 1.42 14.98 -2.97
C ALA A 179 2.06 14.53 -4.28
N GLN A 180 2.71 15.47 -4.98
CA GLN A 180 3.45 15.20 -6.20
C GLN A 180 4.80 15.92 -6.20
N SER A 181 5.82 15.20 -6.64
CA SER A 181 7.11 15.73 -7.07
C SER A 181 7.09 15.83 -8.59
N GLY A 182 7.26 17.05 -9.12
CA GLY A 182 7.38 17.32 -10.55
C GLY A 182 8.84 17.53 -10.93
N GLY A 183 9.37 16.78 -11.91
CA GLY A 183 10.73 16.97 -12.39
C GLY A 183 11.84 16.77 -11.34
N GLY A 184 11.54 16.09 -10.24
CA GLY A 184 12.44 15.90 -9.10
C GLY A 184 12.38 17.00 -8.03
N ASP A 185 11.43 17.94 -8.12
CA ASP A 185 11.17 18.93 -7.07
C ASP A 185 10.69 18.27 -5.76
N PRO A 186 10.76 18.97 -4.60
CA PRO A 186 10.09 18.51 -3.39
C PRO A 186 8.61 18.20 -3.63
N PHE A 187 8.08 17.22 -2.91
CA PHE A 187 6.67 16.89 -2.98
C PHE A 187 5.84 18.06 -2.46
N ALA A 188 4.87 18.50 -3.26
CA ALA A 188 3.86 19.47 -2.88
C ALA A 188 2.48 18.83 -2.90
N THR A 189 1.58 19.26 -2.00
CA THR A 189 0.20 18.75 -1.94
C THR A 189 -0.49 18.93 -3.29
N LEU A 190 -1.18 17.87 -3.72
CA LEU A 190 -2.00 17.89 -4.92
C LEU A 190 -3.20 18.79 -4.72
N VAL A 191 -3.38 19.68 -5.68
CA VAL A 191 -4.54 20.57 -5.78
C VAL A 191 -5.09 20.40 -7.17
N ASP A 192 -6.37 20.11 -7.28
CA ASP A 192 -7.05 20.04 -8.55
C ASP A 192 -7.19 21.44 -9.16
N ASP A 193 -6.87 21.53 -10.44
CA ASP A 193 -7.00 22.77 -11.19
C ASP A 193 -8.49 23.13 -11.32
N ASN A 194 -8.83 24.40 -11.16
CA ASN A 194 -10.18 24.97 -11.17
C ASN A 194 -10.97 24.78 -9.86
N SER A 195 -11.05 23.58 -9.27
CA SER A 195 -11.79 23.41 -8.01
C SER A 195 -11.00 23.91 -6.80
N GLY A 196 -9.67 23.83 -6.84
CA GLY A 196 -8.80 24.18 -5.71
C GLY A 196 -8.86 23.17 -4.55
N LEU A 197 -9.55 22.05 -4.73
CA LEU A 197 -9.66 20.99 -3.72
C LEU A 197 -8.44 20.08 -3.76
N THR A 198 -8.09 19.50 -2.62
CA THR A 198 -7.03 18.49 -2.56
C THR A 198 -7.55 17.12 -2.96
N SER A 199 -6.68 16.12 -3.05
CA SER A 199 -7.04 14.78 -3.51
C SER A 199 -6.38 13.69 -2.69
N GLU A 200 -6.98 12.51 -2.76
CA GLU A 200 -6.41 11.22 -2.35
C GLU A 200 -6.11 10.40 -3.59
N LEU A 201 -5.15 9.48 -3.48
CA LEU A 201 -4.73 8.60 -4.57
C LEU A 201 -4.98 7.14 -4.19
N PRO A 202 -5.60 6.34 -5.07
CA PRO A 202 -5.82 4.93 -4.81
C PRO A 202 -4.51 4.16 -4.91
N PHE A 203 -4.21 3.40 -3.87
CA PHE A 203 -3.17 2.38 -3.84
C PHE A 203 -3.51 1.31 -2.80
N THR A 204 -2.81 0.18 -2.89
CA THR A 204 -2.97 -0.93 -1.96
C THR A 204 -1.63 -1.41 -1.45
N VAL A 205 -1.52 -1.59 -0.13
CA VAL A 205 -0.40 -2.29 0.51
C VAL A 205 -0.87 -3.70 0.83
N ASN A 206 -0.14 -4.72 0.35
CA ASN A 206 -0.52 -6.11 0.52
C ASN A 206 0.58 -6.90 1.23
N GLY A 207 0.16 -7.91 1.99
CA GLY A 207 1.08 -8.76 2.75
C GLY A 207 0.36 -9.47 3.88
N THR A 208 1.09 -9.73 4.96
CA THR A 208 0.56 -10.40 6.15
C THR A 208 0.75 -9.57 7.41
N ILE A 209 -0.11 -9.80 8.41
CA ILE A 209 0.06 -9.21 9.74
C ILE A 209 0.80 -10.22 10.60
N ALA A 210 1.99 -9.86 11.06
CA ALA A 210 2.66 -10.60 12.13
C ALA A 210 2.03 -10.21 13.46
N ALA A 211 1.50 -11.20 14.19
CA ALA A 211 1.06 -10.99 15.55
C ALA A 211 2.28 -10.69 16.43
N VAL A 212 2.38 -9.46 16.94
CA VAL A 212 3.31 -9.15 18.02
C VAL A 212 2.69 -9.70 19.30
N PRO A 213 3.26 -10.72 19.96
CA PRO A 213 2.69 -11.22 21.21
C PRO A 213 2.81 -10.13 22.27
N GLU A 214 1.70 -9.81 22.93
CA GLU A 214 1.73 -8.76 23.96
C GLU A 214 2.67 -9.15 25.12
N PRO A 215 3.26 -8.18 25.83
CA PRO A 215 4.18 -8.44 26.95
C PRO A 215 3.59 -9.39 28.00
N GLU A 216 2.28 -9.33 28.23
CA GLU A 216 1.59 -10.24 29.16
C GLU A 216 1.53 -11.67 28.65
N THR A 217 1.48 -11.89 27.33
CA THR A 217 1.58 -13.23 26.74
C THR A 217 2.97 -13.82 26.99
N TYR A 218 4.02 -13.01 26.89
CA TYR A 218 5.37 -13.43 27.27
C TYR A 218 5.49 -13.68 28.78
N ALA A 219 4.91 -12.82 29.62
CA ALA A 219 4.93 -12.97 31.07
C ALA A 219 4.15 -14.21 31.53
N MET A 220 3.01 -14.50 30.91
CA MET A 220 2.22 -15.72 31.14
C MET A 220 2.93 -16.97 30.65
N MET A 221 3.62 -16.90 29.50
CA MET A 221 4.44 -18.01 29.00
C MET A 221 5.62 -18.30 29.93
N LEU A 222 6.37 -17.27 30.33
CA LEU A 222 7.49 -17.38 31.26
C LEU A 222 7.03 -17.81 32.66
N GLY A 223 5.93 -17.24 33.15
CA GLY A 223 5.31 -17.60 34.42
C GLY A 223 4.81 -19.04 34.44
N GLY A 224 4.16 -19.49 33.36
CA GLY A 224 3.72 -20.88 33.19
C GLY A 224 4.87 -21.88 33.17
N LEU A 225 5.96 -21.57 32.44
CA LEU A 225 7.19 -22.39 32.44
C LEU A 225 7.85 -22.44 33.82
N GLY A 226 7.88 -21.32 34.54
CA GLY A 226 8.37 -21.24 35.92
C GLY A 226 7.59 -22.14 36.88
N LEU A 227 6.26 -22.16 36.76
CA LEU A 227 5.38 -23.01 37.56
C LEU A 227 5.60 -24.51 37.27
N ILE A 228 5.79 -24.88 36.00
CA ILE A 228 6.09 -26.26 35.61
C ILE A 228 7.45 -26.72 36.16
N ALA A 229 8.47 -25.85 36.12
CA ALA A 229 9.78 -26.14 36.69
C ALA A 229 9.72 -26.33 38.22
N LEU A 230 8.96 -25.49 38.91
CA LEU A 230 8.72 -25.60 40.37
C LEU A 230 7.95 -26.87 40.74
N ALA A 231 6.91 -27.23 39.98
CA ALA A 231 6.15 -28.46 40.17
C ALA A 231 7.02 -29.71 39.99
N ARG A 232 7.87 -29.75 38.94
CA ARG A 232 8.83 -30.84 38.71
C ARG A 232 9.88 -30.94 39.83
N ARG A 233 10.33 -29.83 40.40
CA ARG A 233 11.28 -29.82 41.51
C ARG A 233 10.67 -30.39 42.80
N ARG A 234 9.39 -30.12 43.06
CA ARG A 234 8.67 -30.69 44.22
C ARG A 234 8.43 -32.19 44.06
N ALA A 235 8.06 -32.65 42.87
CA ALA A 235 7.81 -34.06 42.58
C ALA A 235 9.06 -34.97 42.62
N ARG A 236 10.28 -34.40 42.64
CA ARG A 236 11.55 -35.14 42.78
C ARG A 236 12.07 -35.20 44.22
N ARG A 237 11.43 -34.49 45.16
CA ARG A 237 11.86 -34.38 46.56
C ARG A 237 10.93 -35.12 47.55
N GLY A 238 9.92 -35.84 47.06
CA GLY A 238 9.11 -36.80 47.80
C GLY A 238 9.16 -38.14 47.10
#